data_AF-A0A971SZU8-F1
#
_entry.id   AF-A0A971SZU8-F1
#
_cell.length_a   1.000
_cell.length_b   1.000
_cell.length_c   1.000
_cell.angle_alpha   90.00
_cell.angle_beta   90.00
_cell.angle_gamma   90.00
#
_symmetry.space_group_name_H-M   'P 1'
#
loop_
_entity.id
_entity.type
_entity.pdbx_description
1 polymer ?
#
loop_
_entity_poly.entity_id
_entity_poly.type
_entity_poly.pdbx_seq_one_letter_code
_entity_poly.pdbx_strand_id
1 'polypeptide(L)'
;MERERDAATIELLKNLRAKLFSENISTARVAGYNLSWLQEDGLTILKEALFGDYSKTVKKAAAYGLRNMKGRMKKLAVEVLEQGQKNSDNTTRETCAKSLYLMQHKPAPKKFAPRRKSSGKPKPRQSIKEIPNHNRKPQQLRGQKRPFNR
;
A
#
# COMPACT_ATOMS: atom_id res chain seq x y z
N MET A 1 -29.77 12.54 20.62
CA MET A 1 -28.75 13.58 20.39
C MET A 1 -28.14 13.31 19.03
N GLU A 2 -28.63 13.98 17.99
CA GLU A 2 -27.92 14.02 16.71
C GLU A 2 -26.64 14.81 16.94
N ARG A 3 -25.47 14.17 16.76
CA ARG A 3 -24.21 14.91 16.70
C ARG A 3 -24.26 15.71 15.41
N GLU A 4 -24.34 17.03 15.48
CA GLU A 4 -24.03 17.90 14.34
C GLU A 4 -22.64 17.52 13.85
N ARG A 5 -22.57 16.88 12.68
CA ARG A 5 -21.31 16.55 12.04
C ARG A 5 -20.96 17.71 11.13
N ASP A 6 -19.76 18.25 11.30
CA ASP A 6 -19.24 19.29 10.42
C ASP A 6 -19.37 18.84 8.96
N ALA A 7 -19.89 19.71 8.09
CA ALA A 7 -20.08 19.42 6.67
C ALA A 7 -18.78 18.94 6.01
N ALA A 8 -17.63 19.52 6.40
CA ALA A 8 -16.31 19.12 5.95
C ALA A 8 -15.97 17.66 6.31
N THR A 9 -16.36 17.20 7.50
CA THR A 9 -16.16 15.81 7.95
C THR A 9 -17.03 14.85 7.14
N ILE A 10 -18.27 15.24 6.84
CA ILE A 10 -19.18 14.44 6.00
C ILE A 10 -18.59 14.28 4.58
N GLU A 11 -18.12 15.37 3.97
CA GLU A 11 -17.49 15.32 2.66
C GLU A 11 -16.21 14.50 2.65
N LEU A 12 -15.36 14.66 3.69
CA LEU A 12 -14.16 13.86 3.85
C LEU A 12 -14.49 12.36 3.92
N LEU A 13 -15.48 11.98 4.73
CA LEU A 13 -15.92 10.59 4.86
C LEU A 13 -16.44 10.03 3.53
N LYS A 14 -17.25 10.80 2.80
CA LYS A 14 -17.72 10.41 1.45
C LYS A 14 -16.56 10.19 0.50
N ASN A 15 -15.59 11.09 0.48
CA ASN A 15 -14.40 11.00 -0.38
C ASN A 15 -13.52 9.80 -0.03
N LEU A 16 -13.30 9.53 1.26
CA LEU A 16 -12.54 8.37 1.71
C LEU A 16 -13.27 7.06 1.40
N ARG A 17 -14.60 7.04 1.56
CA ARG A 17 -15.45 5.90 1.20
C ARG A 17 -15.30 5.59 -0.28
N ALA A 18 -15.48 6.57 -1.17
CA ALA A 18 -15.31 6.37 -2.61
C ALA A 18 -13.93 5.81 -2.97
N LYS A 19 -12.87 6.34 -2.35
CA LYS A 19 -11.50 5.85 -2.55
C LYS A 19 -11.28 4.42 -2.01
N LEU A 20 -11.91 4.07 -0.89
CA LEU A 20 -11.84 2.73 -0.32
C LEU A 20 -12.44 1.68 -1.26
N PHE A 21 -13.54 2.02 -1.93
CA PHE A 21 -14.23 1.16 -2.89
C PHE A 21 -13.63 1.18 -4.31
N SER A 22 -12.53 1.91 -4.53
CA SER A 22 -11.84 1.90 -5.82
C SER A 22 -11.14 0.56 -6.08
N GLU A 23 -10.98 0.20 -7.35
CA GLU A 23 -10.29 -1.02 -7.77
C GLU A 23 -8.77 -0.97 -7.50
N ASN A 24 -8.22 0.24 -7.35
CA ASN A 24 -6.80 0.44 -7.09
C ASN A 24 -6.46 0.18 -5.62
N ILE A 25 -5.75 -0.92 -5.36
CA ILE A 25 -5.37 -1.35 -4.01
C ILE A 25 -4.53 -0.32 -3.25
N SER A 26 -3.68 0.46 -3.92
CA SER A 26 -2.85 1.47 -3.27
C SER A 26 -3.73 2.60 -2.75
N THR A 27 -4.63 3.10 -3.59
CA THR A 27 -5.61 4.13 -3.23
C THR A 27 -6.53 3.65 -2.12
N ALA A 28 -7.07 2.44 -2.25
CA ALA A 28 -7.95 1.84 -1.25
C ALA A 28 -7.25 1.68 0.10
N ARG A 29 -5.99 1.23 0.13
CA ARG A 29 -5.22 1.09 1.39
C ARG A 29 -4.90 2.43 2.05
N VAL A 30 -4.59 3.46 1.27
CA VAL A 30 -4.40 4.82 1.78
C VAL A 30 -5.70 5.34 2.38
N ALA A 31 -6.83 5.14 1.69
CA ALA A 31 -8.14 5.49 2.23
C ALA A 31 -8.45 4.73 3.53
N GLY A 32 -8.17 3.42 3.57
CA GLY A 32 -8.33 2.60 4.77
C GLY A 32 -7.46 3.07 5.94
N TYR A 33 -6.22 3.48 5.67
CA TYR A 33 -5.35 4.08 6.69
C TYR A 33 -5.91 5.41 7.19
N ASN A 34 -6.36 6.30 6.29
CA ASN A 34 -6.94 7.59 6.67
C ASN A 34 -8.20 7.42 7.52
N LEU A 35 -9.07 6.45 7.16
CA LEU A 35 -10.24 6.08 7.96
C LEU A 35 -9.86 5.62 9.38
N SER A 36 -8.68 5.02 9.58
CA SER A 36 -8.24 4.61 10.93
C SER A 36 -8.00 5.78 11.90
N TRP A 37 -7.88 7.01 11.37
CA TRP A 37 -7.76 8.22 12.18
C TRP A 37 -9.12 8.80 12.56
N LEU A 38 -10.19 8.42 11.86
CA LEU A 38 -11.56 8.90 12.07
C LEU A 38 -12.35 8.03 13.08
N GLN A 39 -11.64 7.29 13.93
CA GLN A 39 -12.14 6.54 15.08
C GLN A 39 -13.47 5.80 14.84
N GLU A 40 -14.57 6.23 15.45
CA GLU A 40 -15.89 5.57 15.42
C GLU A 40 -16.49 5.54 14.01
N ASP A 41 -16.45 6.67 13.29
CA ASP A 41 -16.93 6.77 11.91
C ASP A 41 -16.06 5.92 10.97
N GLY A 42 -14.75 5.99 11.16
CA GLY A 42 -13.79 5.18 10.43
C GLY A 42 -13.99 3.68 10.64
N LEU A 43 -14.17 3.26 11.91
CA LEU A 43 -14.42 1.86 12.26
C LEU A 43 -15.69 1.35 11.60
N THR A 44 -16.75 2.16 11.58
CA THR A 44 -18.03 1.80 10.99
C THR A 44 -17.88 1.52 9.49
N ILE A 45 -17.23 2.41 8.75
CA ILE A 45 -16.99 2.25 7.31
C ILE A 45 -16.09 1.04 7.02
N LEU A 46 -15.02 0.85 7.80
CA LEU A 46 -14.12 -0.27 7.60
C LEU A 46 -14.78 -1.62 7.93
N LYS A 47 -15.64 -1.67 8.95
CA LYS A 47 -16.44 -2.86 9.29
C LYS A 47 -17.41 -3.19 8.16
N GLU A 48 -18.12 -2.20 7.65
CA GLU A 48 -19.03 -2.36 6.51
C GLU A 48 -18.28 -2.90 5.27
N ALA A 49 -17.13 -2.29 4.95
CA ALA A 49 -16.31 -2.69 3.81
C ALA A 49 -15.69 -4.10 3.96
N LEU A 50 -15.45 -4.55 5.19
CA LEU A 50 -14.88 -5.86 5.47
C LEU A 50 -15.91 -6.99 5.34
N PHE A 51 -17.12 -6.79 5.86
CA PHE A 51 -18.17 -7.81 5.90
C PHE A 51 -19.16 -7.74 4.74
N GLY A 52 -19.20 -6.62 4.02
CA GLY A 52 -20.04 -6.48 2.84
C GLY A 52 -19.57 -7.32 1.65
N ASP A 53 -20.43 -7.43 0.65
CA ASP A 53 -20.12 -8.11 -0.60
C ASP A 53 -19.32 -7.19 -1.54
N TYR A 54 -18.05 -7.02 -1.20
CA TYR A 54 -17.12 -6.19 -1.93
C TYR A 54 -15.91 -6.99 -2.40
N SER A 55 -15.18 -6.41 -3.36
CA SER A 55 -13.99 -7.04 -3.93
C SER A 55 -12.93 -7.36 -2.87
N LYS A 56 -12.07 -8.34 -3.19
CA LYS A 56 -10.96 -8.73 -2.32
C LYS A 56 -10.04 -7.55 -1.98
N THR A 57 -9.93 -6.58 -2.89
CA THR A 57 -9.14 -5.35 -2.71
C THR A 57 -9.69 -4.49 -1.58
N VAL A 58 -11.01 -4.27 -1.58
CA VAL A 58 -11.71 -3.47 -0.56
C VAL A 58 -11.56 -4.14 0.81
N LYS A 59 -11.80 -5.46 0.89
CA LYS A 59 -11.66 -6.23 2.13
C LYS A 59 -10.23 -6.17 2.69
N LYS A 60 -9.21 -6.29 1.83
CA LYS A 60 -7.79 -6.12 2.20
C LYS A 60 -7.47 -4.72 2.69
N ALA A 61 -8.01 -3.69 2.04
CA ALA A 61 -7.83 -2.31 2.44
C ALA A 61 -8.52 -2.00 3.78
N ALA A 62 -9.72 -2.52 3.98
CA ALA A 62 -10.47 -2.41 5.23
C ALA A 62 -9.72 -3.02 6.40
N ALA A 63 -9.26 -4.27 6.25
CA ALA A 63 -8.45 -4.94 7.27
C ALA A 63 -7.11 -4.22 7.55
N TYR A 64 -6.49 -3.63 6.51
CA TYR A 64 -5.31 -2.78 6.69
C TYR A 64 -5.63 -1.54 7.53
N GLY A 65 -6.77 -0.88 7.30
CA GLY A 65 -7.24 0.23 8.13
C GLY A 65 -7.47 -0.17 9.58
N LEU A 66 -8.21 -1.27 9.82
CA LEU A 66 -8.50 -1.80 11.16
C LEU A 66 -7.22 -2.07 11.95
N ARG A 67 -6.20 -2.63 11.29
CA ARG A 67 -4.89 -2.88 11.91
C ARG A 67 -4.20 -1.62 12.42
N ASN A 68 -4.41 -0.50 11.74
CA ASN A 68 -3.77 0.78 12.05
C ASN A 68 -4.57 1.64 13.03
N MET A 69 -5.75 1.17 13.48
CA MET A 69 -6.51 1.82 14.55
C MET A 69 -5.66 1.94 15.82
N LYS A 70 -5.82 3.08 16.50
CA LYS A 70 -5.04 3.44 17.70
C LYS A 70 -5.95 3.67 18.90
N GLY A 71 -5.34 3.66 20.09
CA GLY A 71 -6.02 3.94 21.35
C GLY A 71 -7.17 2.96 21.64
N ARG A 72 -8.29 3.49 22.14
CA ARG A 72 -9.49 2.72 22.51
C ARG A 72 -10.07 1.94 21.32
N MET A 73 -10.01 2.51 20.12
CA MET A 73 -10.55 1.90 18.91
C MET A 73 -9.76 0.67 18.44
N LYS A 74 -8.51 0.50 18.90
CA LYS A 74 -7.72 -0.69 18.57
C LYS A 74 -8.36 -1.96 19.12
N LYS A 75 -8.94 -1.91 20.33
CA LYS A 75 -9.60 -3.08 20.93
C LYS A 75 -10.80 -3.50 20.10
N LEU A 76 -11.65 -2.55 19.74
CA LEU A 76 -12.80 -2.78 18.86
C LEU A 76 -12.38 -3.27 17.48
N ALA A 77 -11.28 -2.75 16.92
CA ALA A 77 -10.76 -3.23 15.65
C ALA A 77 -10.27 -4.69 15.72
N VAL A 78 -9.66 -5.09 16.84
CA VAL A 78 -9.27 -6.50 17.07
C VAL A 78 -10.50 -7.39 17.16
N GLU A 79 -11.52 -6.99 17.93
CA GLU A 79 -12.79 -7.73 18.05
C GLU A 79 -13.46 -7.92 16.68
N VAL A 80 -13.48 -6.88 15.84
CA VAL A 80 -13.97 -6.95 14.45
C VAL A 80 -13.16 -7.94 13.61
N LEU A 81 -11.83 -7.94 13.74
CA LEU A 81 -10.99 -8.88 13.01
C LEU A 81 -11.18 -10.33 13.50
N GLU A 82 -11.37 -10.55 14.79
CA GLU A 82 -11.68 -11.88 15.37
C GLU A 82 -13.03 -12.40 14.89
N GLN A 83 -14.04 -11.53 14.80
CA GLN A 83 -15.33 -11.85 14.16
C GLN A 83 -15.13 -12.24 12.70
N GLY A 84 -14.30 -11.48 11.96
CA GLY A 84 -13.98 -11.77 10.56
C GLY A 84 -13.26 -13.10 10.34
N GLN A 85 -12.47 -13.55 11.31
CA GLN A 85 -11.81 -14.86 11.25
C GLN A 85 -12.80 -16.03 11.34
N LYS A 86 -13.95 -15.83 11.98
CA LYS A 86 -15.02 -16.83 12.10
C LYS A 86 -16.03 -16.77 10.94
N ASN A 87 -15.85 -15.86 9.99
CA ASN A 87 -16.78 -15.67 8.89
C ASN A 87 -16.71 -16.81 7.86
N SER A 88 -17.82 -17.05 7.16
CA SER A 88 -17.93 -18.08 6.12
C SER A 88 -17.15 -17.70 4.83
N ASP A 89 -17.07 -16.41 4.51
CA ASP A 89 -16.30 -15.93 3.38
C ASP A 89 -14.80 -16.15 3.59
N ASN A 90 -14.22 -17.02 2.76
CA ASN A 90 -12.81 -17.36 2.83
C ASN A 90 -11.89 -16.14 2.66
N THR A 91 -12.27 -15.17 1.81
CA THR A 91 -11.46 -13.96 1.59
C THR A 91 -11.37 -13.14 2.87
N THR A 92 -12.53 -12.91 3.51
CA THR A 92 -12.62 -12.16 4.77
C THR A 92 -11.84 -12.86 5.87
N ARG A 93 -12.05 -14.17 6.02
CA ARG A 93 -11.35 -15.01 7.00
C ARG A 93 -9.84 -14.94 6.87
N GLU A 94 -9.29 -15.18 5.68
CA GLU A 94 -7.85 -15.14 5.43
C GLU A 94 -7.27 -13.74 5.69
N THR A 95 -7.98 -12.70 5.25
CA THR A 95 -7.53 -11.31 5.39
C THR A 95 -7.51 -10.89 6.86
N CYS A 96 -8.51 -11.30 7.64
CA CYS A 96 -8.60 -11.06 9.08
C CYS A 96 -7.52 -11.81 9.85
N ALA A 97 -7.36 -13.11 9.58
CA ALA A 97 -6.32 -13.94 10.20
C ALA A 97 -4.92 -13.35 9.96
N LYS A 98 -4.62 -12.95 8.71
CA LYS A 98 -3.35 -12.30 8.36
C LYS A 98 -3.17 -10.97 9.08
N SER A 99 -4.23 -10.19 9.24
CA SER A 99 -4.17 -8.88 9.91
C SER A 99 -3.89 -9.05 11.41
N LEU A 100 -4.56 -9.98 12.08
CA LEU A 100 -4.31 -10.34 13.48
C LEU A 100 -2.87 -10.85 13.68
N TYR A 101 -2.41 -11.75 12.82
CA TYR A 101 -1.03 -12.26 12.86
C TYR A 101 -0.01 -11.11 12.78
N LEU A 102 -0.19 -10.15 11.87
CA LEU A 102 0.70 -8.99 11.74
C LEU A 102 0.63 -8.01 12.92
N MET A 103 -0.46 -8.00 13.70
CA MET A 103 -0.56 -7.19 14.92
C MET A 103 0.19 -7.81 16.08
N GLN A 104 0.20 -9.14 16.17
CA GLN A 104 0.88 -9.92 17.20
C GLN A 104 2.38 -10.00 16.90
N HIS A 105 2.73 -10.39 15.67
CA HIS A 105 4.10 -10.51 15.20
C HIS A 105 4.51 -9.25 14.45
N LYS A 106 4.49 -8.10 15.15
CA LYS A 106 4.97 -6.85 14.56
C LYS A 106 6.36 -7.10 13.98
N PRO A 107 6.56 -7.02 12.65
CA PRO A 107 7.89 -7.11 12.11
C PRO A 107 8.69 -6.00 12.78
N ALA A 108 9.83 -6.36 13.37
CA ALA A 108 10.73 -5.39 13.96
C ALA A 108 10.88 -4.24 12.96
N PRO A 109 10.71 -2.97 13.37
CA PRO A 109 10.85 -1.86 12.45
C PRO A 109 12.21 -2.03 11.79
N LYS A 110 12.21 -2.33 10.48
CA LYS A 110 13.44 -2.27 9.71
C LYS A 110 13.92 -0.86 9.94
N LYS A 111 14.94 -0.69 10.79
CA LYS A 111 15.66 0.56 10.92
C LYS A 111 16.07 0.86 9.49
N PHE A 112 15.35 1.76 8.82
CA PHE A 112 15.87 2.40 7.64
C PHE A 112 17.12 3.08 8.18
N ALA A 113 18.26 2.39 8.04
CA ALA A 113 19.53 3.01 8.30
C ALA A 113 19.47 4.32 7.56
N PRO A 114 19.75 5.46 8.21
CA PRO A 114 19.79 6.73 7.50
C PRO A 114 20.70 6.47 6.30
N ARG A 115 20.18 6.68 5.09
CA ARG A 115 21.01 6.75 3.89
C ARG A 115 22.12 7.70 4.29
N ARG A 116 23.33 7.16 4.55
CA ARG A 116 24.49 7.97 4.89
C ARG A 116 24.59 8.95 3.73
N LYS A 117 24.29 10.22 3.99
CA LYS A 117 24.80 11.31 3.16
C LYS A 117 26.30 11.13 3.26
N SER A 118 26.90 10.47 2.27
CA SER A 118 28.34 10.45 2.12
C SER A 118 28.72 11.90 1.89
N SER A 119 29.16 12.57 2.97
CA SER A 119 30.02 13.75 2.93
C SER A 119 31.34 13.34 2.29
N GLY A 120 31.29 13.01 1.00
CA GLY A 120 32.42 12.84 0.11
C GLY A 120 32.62 14.18 -0.59
N LYS A 121 33.79 14.76 -0.38
CA LYS A 121 34.29 15.95 -1.08
C LYS A 121 33.90 15.96 -2.58
N PRO A 122 33.61 17.13 -3.16
CA PRO A 122 33.22 17.22 -4.57
C PRO A 122 34.35 16.72 -5.46
N LYS A 123 34.10 15.68 -6.27
CA LYS A 123 35.02 15.32 -7.35
C LYS A 123 34.90 16.39 -8.45
N PRO A 124 36.02 16.92 -8.96
CA PRO A 124 36.01 17.95 -9.98
C PRO A 124 35.45 17.41 -11.29
N ARG A 125 34.69 18.28 -11.98
CA ARG A 125 34.09 18.09 -13.30
C ARG A 125 35.11 17.48 -14.26
N GLN A 126 34.86 16.24 -14.70
CA GLN A 126 35.50 15.76 -15.92
C GLN A 126 34.78 16.42 -17.08
N SER A 127 35.52 17.31 -17.73
CA SER A 127 35.22 18.00 -18.96
C SER A 127 34.81 17.02 -20.06
N ILE A 128 33.81 17.43 -20.84
CA ILE A 128 33.48 16.82 -22.13
C ILE A 128 34.77 16.84 -22.95
N LYS A 129 35.34 15.67 -23.19
CA LYS A 129 36.48 15.52 -24.09
C LYS A 129 35.90 15.37 -25.49
N GLU A 130 36.18 16.38 -26.31
CA GLU A 130 35.81 16.48 -27.72
C GLU A 130 36.15 15.18 -28.47
N ILE A 131 35.21 14.75 -29.31
CA ILE A 131 35.33 13.59 -30.19
C ILE A 131 36.24 13.98 -31.36
N PRO A 132 37.42 13.37 -31.56
CA PRO A 132 38.16 13.56 -32.79
C PRO A 132 37.51 12.70 -33.88
N ASN A 133 36.86 13.39 -34.80
CA ASN A 133 36.28 12.83 -36.02
C ASN A 133 37.41 12.38 -36.95
N HIS A 134 37.61 11.06 -37.12
CA HIS A 134 38.43 10.53 -38.20
C HIS A 134 37.76 9.32 -38.87
N ASN A 135 36.86 9.70 -39.77
CA ASN A 135 36.47 9.05 -41.01
C ASN A 135 37.37 7.88 -41.49
N ARG A 136 36.96 6.63 -41.25
CA ARG A 136 37.22 5.48 -42.15
C ARG A 136 36.03 4.52 -42.16
N LYS A 137 35.27 4.56 -43.25
CA LYS A 137 34.39 3.48 -43.75
C LYS A 137 35.20 2.59 -44.73
N PRO A 138 34.63 1.54 -45.35
CA PRO A 138 33.73 0.47 -44.88
C PRO A 138 34.17 -0.94 -45.40
N GLN A 139 33.71 -2.05 -44.82
CA GLN A 139 33.43 -3.30 -45.58
C GLN A 139 32.65 -4.30 -44.71
N GLN A 140 31.38 -4.53 -45.04
CA GLN A 140 30.85 -5.75 -45.68
C GLN A 140 30.88 -6.98 -44.74
N LEU A 141 29.71 -7.34 -44.19
CA LEU A 141 28.80 -8.37 -44.71
C LEU A 141 29.40 -9.78 -44.73
N ARG A 142 28.91 -10.64 -43.83
CA ARG A 142 28.53 -12.06 -44.01
C ARG A 142 28.22 -12.59 -42.61
N GLY A 143 26.96 -12.80 -42.27
CA GLY A 143 26.22 -14.01 -42.62
C GLY A 143 25.90 -14.68 -41.28
N GLN A 144 24.63 -14.84 -40.93
CA GLN A 144 23.95 -16.15 -40.93
C GLN A 144 24.77 -17.22 -40.19
N LYS A 145 24.31 -17.94 -39.17
CA LYS A 145 22.98 -18.31 -38.67
C LYS A 145 23.26 -19.09 -37.38
N ARG A 146 22.31 -19.10 -36.43
CA ARG A 146 22.23 -20.15 -35.40
C ARG A 146 21.96 -21.51 -36.08
N PRO A 147 22.39 -22.63 -35.49
CA PRO A 147 21.43 -23.51 -34.80
C PRO A 147 22.02 -24.05 -33.47
N PHE A 148 21.26 -24.16 -32.37
CA PHE A 148 20.34 -25.24 -31.98
C PHE A 148 20.95 -26.67 -31.95
N ASN A 149 21.01 -27.20 -30.73
CA ASN A 149 21.07 -28.59 -30.24
C ASN A 149 22.14 -29.57 -30.74
N ARG A 150 22.87 -30.17 -29.79
CA ARG A 150 22.57 -31.52 -29.29
C ARG A 150 23.11 -31.72 -27.88
#